data_AF-A0A3B9Q222-F1
#
_entry.id   AF-A0A3B9Q222-F1
#
_cell.length_a   1.000
_cell.length_b   1.000
_cell.length_c   1.000
_cell.angle_alpha   90.00
_cell.angle_beta   90.00
_cell.angle_gamma   90.00
#
_symmetry.space_group_name_H-M   'P 1'
#
loop_
_entity.id
_entity.type
_entity.pdbx_description
1 polymer ?
#
loop_
_entity_poly.entity_id
_entity_poly.type
_entity_poly.pdbx_seq_one_letter_code
_entity_poly.pdbx_strand_id
1 'polypeptide(L)' 'MEKQHHIQLSPADIGETVFLPGDVSRAKVIADHFDSAELVASNRQYNTFSGM' A
#
# COMPACT_ATOMS: atom_id res chain seq x y z
N MET A 1 -1.05 9.76 -15.01
CA MET A 1 0.26 9.09 -14.85
C MET A 1 0.05 7.60 -14.99
N GLU A 2 0.99 6.91 -15.61
CA GLU A 2 0.91 5.46 -15.78
C GLU A 2 1.19 4.75 -14.44
N LYS A 3 0.42 3.69 -14.15
CA LYS A 3 0.63 2.87 -12.96
C LYS A 3 1.89 2.03 -13.13
N GLN A 4 2.64 1.85 -12.05
CA GLN A 4 3.82 0.99 -12.03
C GLN A 4 3.42 -0.47 -12.28
N HIS A 5 4.09 -1.12 -13.24
CA HIS A 5 3.74 -2.47 -13.72
C HIS A 5 3.56 -3.51 -12.59
N HIS A 6 4.47 -3.52 -11.60
CA HIS A 6 4.47 -4.56 -10.56
C HIS A 6 3.52 -4.26 -9.39
N ILE A 7 3.51 -3.02 -8.90
CA ILE A 7 2.77 -2.62 -7.70
C ILE A 7 1.41 -2.01 -8.00
N GLN A 8 1.13 -1.66 -9.26
CA GLN A 8 -0.14 -1.07 -9.72
C GLN A 8 -0.52 0.25 -9.03
N LEU A 9 0.49 1.01 -8.63
CA LEU A 9 0.36 2.32 -7.99
C LEU A 9 0.81 3.45 -8.91
N SER A 10 0.23 4.62 -8.69
CA SER A 10 0.66 5.93 -9.15
C SER A 10 0.99 6.81 -7.94
N PRO A 11 1.69 7.94 -8.11
CA PRO A 11 1.98 8.86 -7.01
C PRO A 11 0.75 9.49 -6.33
N ALA A 12 -0.44 9.38 -6.94
CA ALA A 12 -1.68 9.81 -6.32
C ALA A 12 -2.24 8.79 -5.31
N ASP A 13 -1.77 7.55 -5.33
CA ASP A 13 -2.30 6.45 -4.50
C ASP A 13 -1.60 6.33 -3.13
N ILE A 14 -0.46 7.02 -2.91
CA ILE A 14 0.40 6.84 -1.73
C ILE A 14 0.86 8.15 -1.12
N GLY A 15 1.16 8.14 0.18
CA GLY A 15 1.82 9.23 0.89
C GLY A 15 3.35 9.28 0.68
N GLU A 16 3.99 10.31 1.23
CA GLU A 16 5.44 10.51 1.14
C GLU A 16 6.23 9.47 1.97
N THR A 17 5.67 9.00 3.08
CA THR A 17 6.28 8.01 3.97
C THR A 17 5.60 6.66 3.81
N VAL A 18 6.39 5.59 3.63
CA VAL A 18 5.88 4.23 3.37
C VAL A 18 6.60 3.21 4.24
N PHE A 19 5.84 2.33 4.90
CA PHE A 19 6.37 1.13 5.55
C PHE A 19 6.44 -0.03 4.55
N LEU A 20 7.58 -0.73 4.49
CA LEU A 20 7.82 -1.84 3.56
C LEU A 20 8.12 -3.15 4.31
N PRO A 21 7.09 -3.85 4.83
CA PRO A 21 7.29 -5.17 5.42
C PRO A 21 7.60 -6.22 4.35
N GLY A 22 8.42 -7.23 4.68
CA GLY A 22 8.70 -8.33 3.75
C GLY A 22 7.54 -9.34 3.59
N ASP A 23 6.71 -9.51 4.61
CA ASP A 23 5.54 -10.41 4.56
C ASP A 23 4.29 -9.66 4.09
N VAL A 24 3.64 -10.16 3.05
CA VAL A 24 2.44 -9.60 2.42
C VAL A 24 1.30 -9.39 3.43
N SER A 25 1.16 -10.31 4.40
CA SER A 25 0.11 -10.25 5.42
C SER A 25 0.32 -9.11 6.42
N ARG A 26 1.59 -8.74 6.66
CA ARG A 26 1.96 -7.70 7.63
C ARG A 26 1.56 -6.30 7.17
N ALA A 27 1.39 -6.08 5.87
CA ALA A 27 0.89 -4.81 5.34
C ALA A 27 -0.50 -4.47 5.92
N LYS A 28 -1.41 -5.44 6.03
CA LYS A 28 -2.74 -5.25 6.62
C LYS A 28 -2.65 -5.00 8.13
N VAL A 29 -1.79 -5.73 8.83
CA VAL A 29 -1.58 -5.57 10.28
C VAL A 29 -1.09 -4.15 10.60
N ILE A 30 -0.15 -3.61 9.82
CA ILE A 30 0.32 -2.23 9.99
C ILE A 30 -0.81 -1.24 9.69
N ALA A 31 -1.55 -1.46 8.59
CA ALA A 31 -2.64 -0.59 8.17
C ALA A 31 -3.79 -0.48 9.18
N ASP A 32 -4.03 -1.53 9.98
CA ASP A 32 -5.05 -1.54 11.04
C ASP A 32 -4.76 -0.57 12.20
N HIS A 33 -3.55 0.00 12.24
CA HIS A 33 -3.17 1.03 13.20
C HIS A 33 -3.30 2.47 12.66
N PHE A 34 -3.70 2.65 11.40
CA PHE A 34 -3.95 3.97 10.83
C PHE A 34 -5.37 4.42 11.18
N ASP A 35 -5.57 5.74 11.31
CA ASP A 35 -6.88 6.36 11.56
C ASP A 35 -7.86 6.04 10.43
N SER A 36 -7.40 6.03 9.17
CA SER A 36 -8.23 5.69 8.00
C SER A 36 -7.44 5.00 6.89
N ALA A 37 -7.19 3.69 7.01
CA ALA A 37 -6.53 2.90 5.96
C ALA A 37 -7.49 2.29 4.93
N GLU A 38 -7.11 2.40 3.65
CA GLU A 38 -7.79 1.76 2.52
C GLU A 38 -6.82 0.90 1.70
N LEU A 39 -7.32 -0.22 1.15
CA LEU A 39 -6.57 -1.04 0.20
C LEU A 39 -6.58 -0.36 -1.17
N VAL A 40 -5.45 0.24 -1.56
CA VAL A 40 -5.35 0.99 -2.83
C VAL A 40 -4.83 0.12 -4.00
N ALA A 41 -4.07 -0.93 -3.69
CA ALA A 41 -3.62 -1.89 -4.69
C ALA A 41 -3.34 -3.28 -4.09
N SER A 42 -3.65 -4.32 -4.86
CA SER A 42 -3.31 -5.71 -4.57
C SER A 42 -2.89 -6.38 -5.87
N ASN A 43 -1.59 -6.59 -6.06
CA ASN A 43 -1.05 -7.26 -7.24
C ASN A 43 0.15 -8.13 -6.90
N ARG A 44 0.14 -9.40 -7.31
CA ARG A 44 1.17 -10.39 -6.95
C ARG A 44 1.38 -10.45 -5.43
N GLN A 45 2.60 -10.15 -4.96
CA GLN A 45 2.99 -10.13 -3.54
C GLN A 45 3.02 -8.69 -2.99
N TYR A 46 2.33 -7.75 -3.63
CA TYR A 46 2.29 -6.35 -3.22
C TYR A 46 0.87 -5.96 -2.83
N ASN A 47 0.61 -5.96 -1.53
CA ASN A 47 -0.58 -5.34 -0.95
C ASN A 47 -0.18 -3.96 -0.43
N THR A 48 -0.85 -2.93 -0.93
CA THR A 48 -0.60 -1.54 -0.51
C THR A 48 -1.85 -0.99 0.13
N PHE A 49 -1.70 -0.52 1.36
CA PHE A 49 -2.69 0.25 2.07
C PHE A 49 -2.19 1.69 2.19
N SER A 50 -3.11 2.65 2.07
CA SER A 50 -2.81 4.07 2.22
C SER A 50 -3.85 4.70 3.14
N GLY A 51 -3.42 5.60 4.01
CA GLY A 51 -4.26 6.18 5.05
C GLY A 51 -3.51 7.18 5.91
N MET A 52 -4.28 7.95 6.68
CA MET A 52 -3.78 8.76 7.80
C MET A 52 -3.74 7.91 9.05
#